data_AF-A0A450UHN6-F1
#
_entry.id   AF-A0A450UHN6-F1
#
_cell.length_a   1.000
_cell.length_b   1.000
_cell.length_c   1.000
_cell.angle_alpha   90.00
_cell.angle_beta   90.00
_cell.angle_gamma   90.00
#
_symmetry.space_group_name_H-M   'P 1'
#
loop_
_entity.id
_entity.type
_entity.pdbx_description
1 polymer ?
#
loop_
_entity_poly.entity_id
_entity_poly.type
_entity_poly.pdbx_seq_one_letter_code
_entity_poly.pdbx_strand_id
1 'polypeptide(L)' 'MKAVRFLLPAELEMIEAASDYQARVDGLGDMFPTEIESAVRDIAEDPRA' A
#
# COMPACT_ATOMS: atom_id res chain seq x y z
N MET A 1 -6.25 10.10 15.87
CA MET A 1 -6.17 9.02 14.87
C MET A 1 -6.08 7.68 15.59
N LYS A 2 -6.85 6.68 15.12
CA LYS A 2 -6.58 5.28 15.50
C LYS A 2 -5.34 4.81 14.73
N ALA A 3 -4.48 4.02 15.37
CA ALA A 3 -3.34 3.45 14.68
C ALA A 3 -3.82 2.36 13.71
N VAL A 4 -3.62 2.57 12.41
CA VAL A 4 -3.80 1.53 11.39
C VAL A 4 -2.48 0.81 11.20
N ARG A 5 -2.53 -0.52 11.07
CA ARG A 5 -1.36 -1.36 10.86
C ARG A 5 -1.72 -2.43 9.84
N PHE A 6 -0.78 -2.72 8.95
CA PHE A 6 -0.87 -3.90 8.12
C PHE A 6 -0.79 -5.16 8.97
N LEU A 7 -1.54 -6.17 8.58
CA LEU A 7 -1.26 -7.54 9.00
C LEU A 7 -0.07 -8.04 8.17
N LEU A 8 0.77 -8.90 8.75
CA LEU A 8 1.95 -9.43 8.07
C LEU A 8 1.64 -10.01 6.66
N PRO A 9 0.55 -10.76 6.43
CA PRO A 9 0.21 -11.22 5.08
C PRO A 9 0.01 -10.08 4.08
N ALA A 10 -0.68 -9.00 4.50
CA ALA A 10 -0.94 -7.86 3.64
C ALA A 10 0.32 -7.04 3.34
N GLU A 11 1.26 -6.97 4.29
CA GLU A 11 2.57 -6.34 4.06
C GLU A 11 3.40 -7.13 3.03
N LEU A 12 3.40 -8.47 3.11
CA LEU A 12 4.07 -9.33 2.13
C LEU A 12 3.44 -9.20 0.74
N GLU A 13 2.11 -9.27 0.65
CA GLU A 13 1.38 -9.09 -0.61
C GLU A 13 1.69 -7.74 -1.27
N MET A 14 1.79 -6.66 -0.49
CA MET A 14 2.16 -5.34 -1.00
C MET A 14 3.58 -5.32 -1.59
N ILE A 15 4.55 -5.95 -0.93
CA ILE A 15 5.94 -6.02 -1.39
C ILE A 15 6.07 -6.86 -2.67
N GLU A 16 5.36 -7.98 -2.73
CA GLU A 16 5.29 -8.83 -3.93
C GLU A 16 4.69 -8.06 -5.10
N ALA A 17 3.56 -7.38 -4.89
CA ALA A 17 2.91 -6.56 -5.92
C ALA A 17 3.80 -5.41 -6.41
N ALA A 18 4.51 -4.71 -5.50
CA ALA A 18 5.45 -3.66 -5.87
C ALA A 18 6.57 -4.19 -6.78
N SER A 19 7.10 -5.37 -6.45
CA SER A 19 8.16 -6.03 -7.25
C SER A 19 7.64 -6.42 -8.64
N ASP A 20 6.44 -6.99 -8.72
CA ASP A 20 5.79 -7.36 -9.98
C ASP A 20 5.49 -6.14 -10.85
N TYR A 21 5.08 -5.03 -10.24
CA TYR A 21 4.79 -3.80 -10.96
C TYR A 21 6.06 -3.15 -11.51
N GLN A 22 7.14 -3.10 -10.73
CA GLN A 22 8.43 -2.63 -11.21
C GLN A 22 8.95 -3.44 -12.39
N ALA A 23 8.77 -4.77 -12.37
CA ALA A 23 9.18 -5.65 -13.45
C ALA A 23 8.40 -5.40 -14.76
N ARG A 24 7.18 -4.85 -14.68
CA ARG A 24 6.30 -4.60 -15.83
C ARG A 24 6.41 -3.18 -16.37
N VAL A 25 6.52 -2.21 -15.49
CA VAL A 25 6.58 -0.78 -15.81
C VAL A 25 7.58 -0.13 -14.87
N ASP A 26 8.64 0.42 -15.45
CA ASP A 26 9.67 1.10 -14.68
C ASP A 26 9.08 2.27 -13.86
N GLY A 27 9.41 2.30 -12.57
CA GLY A 27 8.94 3.28 -11.60
C GLY A 27 7.56 2.99 -11.00
N LEU A 28 6.79 2.03 -11.54
CA LEU A 28 5.47 1.72 -11.00
C LEU A 28 5.55 1.04 -9.63
N GLY A 29 6.55 0.19 -9.42
CA GLY A 29 6.77 -0.45 -8.12
C GLY A 29 7.18 0.54 -7.03
N ASP A 30 7.85 1.64 -7.39
CA ASP A 30 8.21 2.70 -6.45
C ASP A 30 6.99 3.57 -6.08
N MET A 31 6.12 3.84 -7.05
CA MET A 31 4.90 4.63 -6.82
C MET A 31 3.85 3.85 -6.02
N PHE A 32 3.74 2.54 -6.23
CA PHE A 32 2.65 1.74 -5.66
C PHE A 32 2.55 1.78 -4.13
N PRO A 33 3.63 1.58 -3.33
CA PRO A 33 3.56 1.72 -1.88
C PRO A 33 3.12 3.12 -1.41
N THR A 34 3.44 4.17 -2.18
CA THR A 34 3.06 5.55 -1.85
C THR A 34 1.55 5.74 -1.99
N GLU A 35 0.95 5.23 -3.05
CA GLU A 35 -0.51 5.25 -3.25
C GLU A 35 -1.24 4.44 -2.18
N ILE A 36 -0.70 3.28 -1.80
CA ILE A 36 -1.22 2.47 -0.70
C ILE A 36 -1.15 3.24 0.63
N GLU A 37 -0.04 3.93 0.92
CA GLU A 37 0.07 4.77 2.11
C GLU A 37 -1.01 5.86 2.15
N SER A 38 -1.27 6.51 1.00
CA SER A 38 -2.33 7.51 0.89
C SER A 38 -3.71 6.91 1.21
N ALA A 39 -4.05 5.77 0.60
CA ALA A 39 -5.32 5.09 0.84
C ALA A 39 -5.48 4.66 2.31
N VAL A 40 -4.40 4.19 2.95
CA VAL A 40 -4.42 3.83 4.37
C VAL A 40 -4.64 5.05 5.27
N ARG A 41 -4.09 6.21 4.90
CA ARG A 41 -4.34 7.47 5.62
C ARG A 41 -5.80 7.88 5.50
N ASP A 42 -6.37 7.82 4.30
CA ASP A 42 -7.78 8.16 4.07
C ASP A 42 -8.71 7.26 4.90
N ILE A 43 -8.45 5.94 4.91
CA ILE A 43 -9.20 4.97 5.74
C ILE A 43 -9.00 5.24 7.23
N ALA A 44 -7.81 5.64 7.65
CA ALA A 44 -7.54 5.96 9.06
C ALA A 44 -8.32 7.20 9.54
N GLU A 45 -8.59 8.14 8.64
CA GLU A 45 -9.38 9.35 8.87
C GLU A 45 -10.89 9.07 8.81
N ASP A 46 -11.37 8.28 7.83
CA ASP A 46 -12.75 7.83 7.72
C ASP A 46 -12.87 6.30 7.43
N PRO A 47 -12.91 5.46 8.47
CA PRO A 47 -12.92 4.00 8.30
C PRO A 47 -14.18 3.39 7.67
N ARG A 48 -15.18 4.20 7.30
CA ARG A 48 -16.46 3.74 6.74
C ARG A 48 -16.76 4.30 5.36
N ALA A 49 -15.87 5.12 4.81
CA ALA A 49 -15.97 5.66 3.46
C ALA A 49 -15.96 4.54 2.41
#